data_AF-A0A848LRS3-F1
#
_entry.id   AF-A0A848LRS3-F1
#
_cell.length_a   1.000
_cell.length_b   1.000
_cell.length_c   1.000
_cell.angle_alpha   90.00
_cell.angle_beta   90.00
_cell.angle_gamma   90.00
#
_symmetry.space_group_name_H-M   'P 1'
#
loop_
_entity.id
_entity.type
_entity.pdbx_description
1 polymer ?
#
loop_
_entity_poly.entity_id
_entity_poly.type
_entity_poly.pdbx_seq_one_letter_code
_entity_poly.pdbx_strand_id
1 'polypeptide(L)'
;MSGKSIALDDEQLVCLEECLLIHYKFHPGSGAFVVVADHWEKQEAGCRAFIRIRFSGVEAFEREPGIHRASWEFVEQYRLRAFAPPKVFQLVKTVPLGEGRTRVELWFGPAFGGVSFTCREYSAWLRVTRARQQGSEWEYRDATTGDLVDFFDPFGEWTKTSGAASFRNLIH
;
A
#
# COMPACT_ATOMS: atom_id res chain seq x y z
N MET A 1 10.93 11.26 -3.95
CA MET A 1 9.91 10.19 -4.03
C MET A 1 9.65 9.92 -5.50
N SER A 2 9.61 8.67 -5.94
CA SER A 2 9.20 8.32 -7.32
C SER A 2 7.67 8.38 -7.40
N GLY A 3 7.12 9.00 -8.44
CA GLY A 3 5.67 9.13 -8.64
C GLY A 3 5.15 10.56 -8.54
N LYS A 4 4.04 10.82 -9.23
CA LYS A 4 3.36 12.11 -9.28
C LYS A 4 2.33 12.18 -8.15
N SER A 5 2.34 13.25 -7.36
CA SER A 5 1.28 13.47 -6.36
C SER A 5 -0.06 13.72 -7.07
N ILE A 6 -1.11 13.11 -6.54
CA ILE A 6 -2.48 13.27 -7.04
C ILE A 6 -3.39 13.73 -5.91
N ALA A 7 -4.45 14.45 -6.25
CA ALA A 7 -5.56 14.65 -5.33
C ALA A 7 -6.32 13.32 -5.22
N LEU A 8 -6.69 12.97 -3.98
CA LEU A 8 -7.52 11.83 -3.66
C LEU A 8 -8.57 12.31 -2.65
N ASP A 9 -9.83 12.02 -2.90
CA ASP A 9 -10.92 12.24 -1.95
C ASP A 9 -11.55 10.91 -1.48
N ASP A 10 -12.57 11.01 -0.62
CA ASP A 10 -13.20 9.84 0.00
C ASP A 10 -13.91 8.96 -1.04
N GLU A 11 -14.47 9.54 -2.10
CA GLU A 11 -15.13 8.81 -3.18
C GLU A 11 -14.10 8.05 -4.03
N GLN A 12 -12.98 8.70 -4.36
CA GLN A 12 -11.89 8.07 -5.09
C GLN A 12 -11.17 6.99 -4.28
N LEU A 13 -11.13 7.10 -2.95
CA LEU A 13 -10.55 6.05 -2.11
C LEU A 13 -11.34 4.74 -2.24
N VAL A 14 -12.66 4.80 -2.40
CA VAL A 14 -13.51 3.62 -2.62
C VAL A 14 -13.16 2.91 -3.94
N CYS A 15 -12.63 3.61 -4.93
CA CYS A 15 -12.17 3.00 -6.18
C CYS A 15 -11.01 2.02 -6.01
N LEU A 16 -10.38 1.94 -4.82
CA LEU A 16 -9.44 0.86 -4.51
C LEU A 16 -10.08 -0.53 -4.48
N GLU A 17 -11.41 -0.64 -4.39
CA GLU A 17 -12.09 -1.93 -4.53
C GLU A 17 -11.61 -2.66 -5.79
N GLU A 18 -11.39 -3.97 -5.65
CA GLU A 18 -10.81 -4.85 -6.66
C GLU A 18 -9.34 -4.59 -7.02
N CYS A 19 -8.71 -3.52 -6.54
CA CYS A 19 -7.27 -3.30 -6.73
C CYS A 19 -6.47 -4.36 -5.97
N LEU A 20 -5.33 -4.77 -6.53
CA LEU A 20 -4.34 -5.63 -5.92
C LEU A 20 -3.60 -4.87 -4.80
N LEU A 21 -3.70 -5.37 -3.58
CA LEU A 21 -2.85 -4.95 -2.47
C LEU A 21 -1.43 -5.46 -2.69
N ILE A 22 -0.48 -4.55 -2.87
CA ILE A 22 0.94 -4.87 -3.00
C ILE A 22 1.59 -4.89 -1.63
N HIS A 23 1.37 -3.88 -0.79
CA HIS A 23 1.77 -3.92 0.61
C HIS A 23 1.02 -2.88 1.45
N TYR A 24 1.01 -3.09 2.77
CA TYR A 24 0.73 -2.04 3.73
C TYR A 24 1.72 -2.06 4.88
N LYS A 25 1.87 -0.91 5.56
CA LYS A 25 2.70 -0.79 6.75
C LYS A 25 2.16 0.30 7.69
N PHE A 26 1.95 -0.06 8.95
CA PHE A 26 1.70 0.87 10.04
C PHE A 26 3.02 1.32 10.67
N HIS A 27 3.12 2.62 10.94
CA HIS A 27 4.28 3.28 11.51
C HIS A 27 3.86 4.00 12.80
N PRO A 28 3.75 3.29 13.94
CA PRO A 28 3.18 3.84 15.17
C PRO A 28 3.92 5.08 15.67
N GLY A 29 5.26 5.08 15.58
CA GLY A 29 6.08 6.22 16.02
C GLY A 29 5.86 7.52 15.25
N SER A 30 5.31 7.44 14.03
CA SER A 30 4.97 8.62 13.20
C SER A 30 3.47 8.85 13.04
N GLY A 31 2.63 7.99 13.63
CA GLY A 31 1.18 8.02 13.41
C GLY A 31 0.81 7.95 11.93
N ALA A 32 1.48 7.07 11.16
CA ALA A 32 1.27 6.96 9.73
C ALA A 32 0.93 5.53 9.32
N PHE A 33 0.07 5.39 8.31
CA PHE A 33 -0.23 4.11 7.68
C PHE A 33 -0.06 4.28 6.18
N VAL A 34 0.68 3.37 5.55
CA VAL A 34 0.98 3.42 4.13
C VAL A 34 0.41 2.20 3.45
N VAL A 35 -0.30 2.43 2.35
CA VAL A 35 -0.83 1.39 1.47
C VAL A 35 -0.23 1.58 0.08
N VAL A 36 0.14 0.49 -0.57
CA VAL A 36 0.53 0.45 -1.97
C VAL A 36 -0.29 -0.61 -2.68
N ALA A 37 -0.88 -0.22 -3.80
CA ALA A 37 -1.74 -1.05 -4.63
C ALA A 37 -1.44 -0.83 -6.12
N ASP A 38 -1.98 -1.66 -7.00
CA ASP A 38 -2.22 -1.19 -8.36
C ASP A 38 -3.36 -0.16 -8.39
N HIS A 39 -3.43 0.58 -9.49
CA HIS A 39 -4.38 1.67 -9.65
C HIS A 39 -5.60 1.20 -10.45
N TRP A 40 -6.79 1.67 -10.05
CA TRP A 40 -8.08 1.26 -10.61
C TRP A 40 -8.33 1.75 -12.04
N GLU A 41 -7.76 2.91 -12.41
CA GLU A 41 -8.02 3.46 -13.74
C GLU A 41 -7.44 2.57 -14.84
N LYS A 42 -8.24 2.36 -15.89
CA LYS A 42 -7.79 1.67 -17.10
C LYS A 42 -6.61 2.40 -17.71
N GLN A 43 -5.50 1.68 -17.85
CA GLN A 43 -4.28 2.20 -18.45
C GLN A 43 -4.24 1.91 -19.95
N GLU A 44 -3.38 2.63 -20.67
CA GLU A 44 -3.03 2.30 -22.05
C GLU A 44 -2.48 0.87 -22.15
N ALA A 45 -2.64 0.24 -23.31
CA ALA A 45 -2.14 -1.12 -23.54
C ALA A 45 -0.62 -1.17 -23.28
N GLY A 46 -0.18 -2.17 -22.51
CA GLY A 46 1.21 -2.31 -22.10
C GLY A 46 1.66 -1.36 -20.99
N CYS A 47 0.75 -0.62 -20.37
CA CYS A 47 1.03 0.16 -19.16
C CYS A 47 0.38 -0.46 -17.92
N ARG A 48 1.02 -0.25 -16.76
CA ARG A 48 0.47 -0.56 -15.45
C ARG A 48 0.73 0.59 -14.50
N ALA A 49 -0.29 1.00 -13.76
CA ALA A 49 -0.18 2.06 -12.78
C ALA A 49 -0.26 1.51 -11.36
N PHE A 50 0.47 2.15 -10.47
CA PHE A 50 0.55 1.85 -9.04
C PHE A 50 0.20 3.10 -8.25
N ILE A 51 -0.53 2.92 -7.16
CA ILE A 51 -0.86 4.00 -6.23
C ILE A 51 -0.24 3.72 -4.87
N ARG A 52 0.35 4.76 -4.29
CA ARG A 52 0.75 4.81 -2.89
C ARG A 52 -0.13 5.82 -2.18
N ILE A 53 -0.69 5.42 -1.04
CA ILE A 53 -1.47 6.29 -0.18
C ILE A 53 -0.82 6.29 1.20
N ARG A 54 -0.56 7.49 1.73
CA ARG A 54 -0.09 7.69 3.10
C ARG A 54 -1.18 8.39 3.89
N PHE A 55 -1.73 7.68 4.86
CA PHE A 55 -2.62 8.22 5.88
C PHE A 55 -1.77 8.78 7.02
N SER A 56 -2.11 9.98 7.50
CA SER A 56 -1.40 10.69 8.58
C SER A 56 -2.33 10.97 9.76
N GLY A 57 -1.75 11.09 10.95
CA GLY A 57 -2.51 11.22 12.19
C GLY A 57 -3.34 9.97 12.48
N VAL A 58 -2.75 8.80 12.20
CA VAL A 58 -3.40 7.50 12.36
C VAL A 58 -3.51 7.14 13.84
N GLU A 59 -4.75 6.89 14.27
CA GLU A 59 -5.14 6.54 15.63
C GLU A 59 -6.06 5.30 15.58
N ALA A 60 -6.17 4.59 16.71
CA ALA A 60 -7.04 3.41 16.86
C ALA A 60 -6.90 2.40 15.70
N PHE A 61 -5.64 2.11 15.32
CA PHE A 61 -5.34 1.10 14.31
C PHE A 61 -5.67 -0.29 14.85
N GLU A 62 -6.50 -1.00 14.10
CA GLU A 62 -6.99 -2.33 14.44
C GLU A 62 -6.79 -3.28 13.26
N ARG A 63 -6.33 -4.48 13.58
CA ARG A 63 -6.24 -5.59 12.65
C ARG A 63 -7.37 -6.56 12.94
N GLU A 64 -8.25 -6.77 11.96
CA GLU A 64 -9.37 -7.70 12.07
C GLU A 64 -9.02 -9.05 11.41
N PRO A 65 -8.66 -10.10 12.17
CA PRO A 65 -8.15 -11.34 11.60
C PRO A 65 -9.21 -12.06 10.74
N GLY A 66 -8.79 -12.58 9.59
CA GLY A 66 -9.62 -13.47 8.77
C GLY A 66 -9.60 -14.92 9.25
N ILE A 67 -10.24 -15.82 8.51
CA ILE A 67 -10.35 -17.24 8.85
C ILE A 67 -9.04 -18.02 8.69
N HIS A 68 -8.10 -17.57 7.85
CA HIS A 68 -6.81 -18.25 7.68
C HIS A 68 -5.82 -17.80 8.75
N ARG A 69 -5.52 -18.68 9.71
CA ARG A 69 -4.57 -18.43 10.80
C ARG A 69 -3.19 -17.97 10.34
N ALA A 70 -2.70 -18.47 9.19
CA ALA A 70 -1.44 -18.02 8.62
C ALA A 70 -1.43 -16.51 8.28
N SER A 71 -2.60 -15.87 8.13
CA SER A 71 -2.69 -14.43 7.87
C SER A 71 -2.70 -13.57 9.14
N TRP A 72 -2.72 -14.19 10.33
CA TRP A 72 -2.78 -13.48 11.60
C TRP A 72 -1.44 -12.84 11.98
N GLU A 73 -0.33 -13.29 11.38
CA GLU A 73 0.99 -12.67 11.59
C GLU A 73 1.12 -11.29 10.94
N PHE A 74 0.32 -11.00 9.91
CA PHE A 74 0.31 -9.71 9.22
C PHE A 74 -0.53 -8.71 10.01
N VAL A 75 -0.02 -8.24 11.14
CA VAL A 75 -0.72 -7.27 12.00
C VAL A 75 -0.46 -5.85 11.53
N GLU A 76 0.80 -5.41 11.61
CA GLU A 76 1.21 -4.05 11.26
C GLU A 76 1.66 -3.92 9.81
N GLN A 77 1.96 -5.04 9.16
CA GLN A 77 2.47 -5.03 7.80
C GLN A 77 2.07 -6.27 7.02
N TYR A 78 1.88 -6.08 5.72
CA TYR A 78 1.74 -7.13 4.72
C TYR A 78 2.56 -6.75 3.50
N ARG A 79 3.15 -7.75 2.83
CA ARG A 79 3.82 -7.56 1.54
C ARG A 79 3.52 -8.72 0.61
N LEU A 80 3.08 -8.41 -0.59
CA LEU A 80 2.93 -9.34 -1.69
C LEU A 80 4.31 -9.90 -2.08
N ARG A 81 4.36 -11.22 -2.28
CA ARG A 81 5.54 -11.94 -2.78
C ARG A 81 5.09 -12.85 -3.90
N ALA A 82 6.03 -13.20 -4.80
CA ALA A 82 5.74 -14.02 -5.98
C ALA A 82 5.01 -15.35 -5.69
N PHE A 83 5.20 -15.93 -4.51
CA PHE A 83 4.63 -17.23 -4.13
C PHE A 83 3.44 -17.14 -3.16
N ALA A 84 3.03 -15.94 -2.76
CA ALA A 84 1.91 -15.74 -1.85
C ALA A 84 0.62 -15.48 -2.65
N PRO A 85 -0.53 -16.05 -2.23
CA PRO A 85 -1.81 -15.72 -2.86
C PRO A 85 -2.06 -14.20 -2.77
N PRO A 86 -2.35 -13.53 -3.90
CA PRO A 86 -2.58 -12.10 -3.91
C PRO A 86 -3.80 -11.74 -3.05
N LYS A 87 -3.82 -10.50 -2.58
CA LYS A 87 -4.95 -9.91 -1.86
C LYS A 87 -5.45 -8.72 -2.66
N VAL A 88 -6.77 -8.59 -2.72
CA VAL A 88 -7.43 -7.44 -3.31
C VAL A 88 -8.25 -6.75 -2.24
N PHE A 89 -8.51 -5.45 -2.40
CA PHE A 89 -9.53 -4.79 -1.58
C PHE A 89 -10.89 -5.34 -2.01
N GLN A 90 -11.64 -5.92 -1.07
CA GLN A 90 -13.01 -6.38 -1.29
C GLN A 90 -14.06 -5.38 -0.80
N LEU A 91 -13.64 -4.47 0.08
CA LEU A 91 -14.46 -3.38 0.56
C LEU A 91 -13.55 -2.27 1.05
N VAL A 92 -13.87 -1.03 0.68
CA VAL A 92 -13.24 0.17 1.22
C VAL A 92 -14.32 1.12 1.72
N LYS A 93 -14.26 1.50 2.99
CA LYS A 93 -15.21 2.45 3.58
C LYS A 93 -14.48 3.61 4.23
N THR A 94 -15.05 4.79 4.04
CA THR A 94 -14.70 6.02 4.73
C THR A 94 -15.93 6.54 5.46
N VAL A 95 -15.75 6.92 6.72
CA VAL A 95 -16.81 7.52 7.53
C VAL A 95 -16.26 8.79 8.19
N PRO A 96 -16.73 9.98 7.79
CA PRO A 96 -16.37 11.22 8.48
C PRO A 96 -16.86 11.18 9.93
N LEU A 97 -15.98 11.48 10.88
CA LEU A 97 -16.28 11.48 12.32
C LEU A 97 -16.44 12.89 12.89
N GLY A 98 -16.28 13.94 12.07
CA GLY A 98 -16.20 15.33 12.51
C GLY A 98 -14.78 15.73 12.93
N GLU A 99 -14.57 17.03 13.16
CA GLU A 99 -13.27 17.61 13.60
C GLU A 99 -12.09 17.29 12.66
N GLY A 100 -12.37 17.07 11.36
CA GLY A 100 -11.34 16.70 10.38
C GLY A 100 -10.81 15.28 10.57
N ARG A 101 -11.59 14.38 11.17
CA ARG A 101 -11.25 12.95 11.32
C ARG A 101 -12.11 12.08 10.41
N THR A 102 -11.49 11.04 9.86
CA THR A 102 -12.14 10.03 9.01
C THR A 102 -11.79 8.65 9.53
N ARG A 103 -12.79 7.79 9.78
CA ARG A 103 -12.58 6.34 9.97
C ARG A 103 -12.43 5.70 8.60
N VAL A 104 -11.40 4.89 8.42
CA VAL A 104 -11.13 4.12 7.22
C VAL A 104 -11.18 2.64 7.57
N GLU A 105 -11.89 1.86 6.76
CA GLU A 105 -11.95 0.40 6.84
C GLU A 105 -11.50 -0.19 5.50
N LEU A 106 -10.46 -1.02 5.53
CA LEU A 106 -9.92 -1.72 4.37
C LEU A 106 -10.07 -3.21 4.59
N TRP A 107 -10.94 -3.86 3.83
CA TRP A 107 -11.19 -5.30 3.95
C TRP A 107 -10.64 -6.06 2.75
N PHE A 108 -9.90 -7.13 3.00
CA PHE A 108 -9.23 -7.94 1.98
C PHE A 108 -9.86 -9.34 1.81
N GLY A 109 -11.07 -9.49 2.32
CA GLY A 109 -11.87 -10.71 2.23
C GLY A 109 -11.76 -11.64 3.43
N PRO A 110 -12.69 -12.61 3.55
CA PRO A 110 -12.85 -13.44 4.75
C PRO A 110 -11.61 -14.24 5.11
N ALA A 111 -10.83 -14.69 4.12
CA ALA A 111 -9.62 -15.47 4.34
C ALA A 111 -8.53 -14.66 5.06
N PHE A 112 -8.34 -13.40 4.67
CA PHE A 112 -7.25 -12.57 5.18
C PHE A 112 -7.71 -11.65 6.30
N GLY A 113 -8.90 -11.07 6.19
CA GLY A 113 -9.45 -10.09 7.11
C GLY A 113 -9.23 -8.66 6.61
N GLY A 114 -9.16 -7.70 7.54
CA GLY A 114 -9.00 -6.28 7.22
C GLY A 114 -8.18 -5.50 8.23
N VAL A 115 -8.06 -4.22 7.96
CA VAL A 115 -7.52 -3.21 8.88
C VAL A 115 -8.47 -2.03 8.95
N SER A 116 -8.58 -1.44 10.12
CA SER A 116 -9.41 -0.25 10.32
C SER A 116 -8.71 0.73 11.24
N PHE A 117 -8.85 2.03 10.97
CA PHE A 117 -8.14 3.08 11.70
C PHE A 117 -8.82 4.43 11.49
N THR A 118 -8.56 5.37 12.39
CA THR A 118 -8.94 6.78 12.21
C THR A 118 -7.74 7.57 11.70
N CYS A 119 -7.94 8.50 10.77
CA CYS A 119 -6.89 9.41 10.30
C CYS A 119 -7.40 10.86 10.20
N ARG A 120 -6.47 11.80 10.03
CA ARG A 120 -6.78 13.23 9.81
C ARG A 120 -6.72 13.64 8.35
N GLU A 121 -5.80 13.03 7.61
CA GLU A 121 -5.57 13.33 6.20
C GLU A 121 -4.93 12.12 5.53
N TYR A 122 -5.01 12.08 4.20
CA TYR A 122 -4.23 11.17 3.39
C TYR A 122 -3.71 11.87 2.14
N SER A 123 -2.56 11.43 1.68
CA SER A 123 -1.91 11.91 0.46
C SER A 123 -1.61 10.73 -0.45
N ALA A 124 -1.73 10.94 -1.75
CA ALA A 124 -1.55 9.89 -2.74
C ALA A 124 -0.50 10.26 -3.80
N TRP A 125 0.18 9.22 -4.29
CA TRP A 125 1.13 9.29 -5.38
C TRP A 125 0.85 8.18 -6.39
N LEU A 126 0.87 8.55 -7.66
CA LEU A 126 0.70 7.63 -8.78
C LEU A 126 2.05 7.40 -9.45
N ARG A 127 2.35 6.13 -9.76
CA ARG A 127 3.49 5.76 -10.60
C ARG A 127 3.00 4.90 -11.76
N VAL A 128 3.20 5.39 -12.97
CA VAL A 128 2.85 4.66 -14.19
C VAL A 128 4.10 4.00 -14.75
N THR A 129 3.97 2.73 -15.15
CA THR A 129 5.03 1.93 -15.72
C THR A 129 4.64 1.37 -17.07
N ARG A 130 5.60 1.24 -17.98
CA ARG A 130 5.51 0.40 -19.17
C ARG A 130 5.88 -1.02 -18.76
N ALA A 131 5.01 -1.97 -19.06
CA ALA A 131 5.19 -3.38 -18.78
C ALA A 131 5.53 -4.11 -20.08
N ARG A 132 6.66 -4.82 -20.11
CA ARG A 132 7.08 -5.64 -21.23
C ARG A 132 7.36 -7.05 -20.76
N GLN A 133 6.74 -8.02 -21.42
CA GLN A 133 7.06 -9.42 -21.18
C GLN A 133 8.41 -9.77 -21.84
N GLN A 134 9.33 -10.32 -21.05
CA GLN A 134 10.61 -10.88 -21.49
C GLN A 134 10.62 -12.38 -21.14
N GLY A 135 10.26 -13.23 -22.10
CA GLY A 135 10.09 -14.66 -21.85
C GLY A 135 8.92 -14.94 -20.88
N SER A 136 9.21 -15.55 -19.73
CA SER A 136 8.24 -15.80 -18.66
C SER A 136 8.13 -14.66 -17.64
N GLU A 137 8.99 -13.65 -17.74
CA GLU A 137 9.07 -12.57 -16.76
C GLU A 137 8.48 -11.26 -17.30
N TRP A 138 8.04 -10.40 -16.40
CA TRP A 138 7.57 -9.07 -16.71
C TRP A 138 8.60 -8.04 -16.24
N GLU A 139 9.10 -7.23 -17.17
CA GLU A 139 9.91 -6.06 -16.85
C GLU A 139 8.99 -4.84 -16.76
N TYR A 140 9.10 -4.10 -15.67
CA TYR A 140 8.38 -2.84 -15.47
C TYR A 140 9.38 -1.69 -15.48
N ARG A 141 9.13 -0.67 -16.31
CA ARG A 141 9.94 0.55 -16.37
C ARG A 141 9.06 1.77 -16.16
N ASP A 142 9.53 2.73 -15.40
CA ASP A 142 8.83 4.00 -15.19
C ASP A 142 8.51 4.65 -16.54
N ALA A 143 7.25 5.02 -16.77
CA ALA A 143 6.81 5.55 -18.04
C ALA A 143 7.42 6.93 -18.36
N THR A 144 7.86 7.65 -17.33
CA THR A 144 8.48 8.98 -17.44
C THR A 144 9.99 8.89 -17.49
N THR A 145 10.61 8.15 -16.55
CA THR A 145 12.08 8.13 -16.41
C THR A 145 12.76 6.97 -17.14
N GLY A 146 12.03 5.89 -17.45
CA GLY A 146 12.59 4.67 -18.02
C GLY A 146 13.33 3.76 -17.02
N ASP A 147 13.41 4.17 -15.76
CA ASP A 147 14.06 3.41 -14.69
C ASP A 147 13.32 2.10 -14.42
N LEU A 148 14.06 1.06 -14.04
CA LEU A 148 13.47 -0.20 -13.60
C LEU A 148 12.61 -0.01 -12.34
N VAL A 149 11.47 -0.71 -12.31
CA VAL A 149 10.52 -0.70 -11.20
C VAL A 149 10.30 -2.14 -10.74
N ASP A 150 10.50 -2.38 -9.44
CA ASP A 150 10.10 -3.64 -8.81
C ASP A 150 8.58 -3.66 -8.64
N PHE A 151 7.92 -4.65 -9.23
CA PHE A 151 6.48 -4.86 -9.08
C PHE A 151 6.06 -4.99 -7.60
N PHE A 152 6.91 -5.59 -6.76
CA PHE A 152 6.64 -5.84 -5.34
C PHE A 152 7.10 -4.70 -4.41
N ASP A 153 7.70 -3.63 -4.96
CA ASP A 153 8.07 -2.39 -4.27
C ASP A 153 8.09 -1.22 -5.28
N PRO A 154 6.94 -0.86 -5.89
CA PRO A 154 6.91 0.06 -7.02
C PRO A 154 7.33 1.50 -6.67
N PHE A 155 7.46 1.83 -5.38
CA PHE A 155 7.94 3.13 -4.91
C PHE A 155 9.34 3.06 -4.27
N GLY A 156 9.94 1.87 -4.16
CA GLY A 156 11.30 1.68 -3.64
C GLY A 156 11.49 2.13 -2.20
N GLU A 157 10.47 1.98 -1.36
CA GLU A 157 10.44 2.52 0.01
C GLU A 157 10.62 1.45 1.08
N TRP A 158 10.31 0.19 0.78
CA TRP A 158 10.42 -0.89 1.75
C TRP A 158 11.87 -1.07 2.24
N THR A 159 12.83 -0.86 1.34
CA THR A 159 14.27 -0.99 1.63
C THR A 159 14.89 0.24 2.30
N LYS A 160 14.25 1.42 2.20
CA LYS A 160 14.80 2.69 2.69
C LYS A 160 14.51 2.96 4.17
N THR A 161 13.62 2.20 4.80
CA THR A 161 13.32 2.32 6.24
C THR A 161 14.19 1.44 7.15
N SER A 162 15.19 0.74 6.62
CA SER A 162 16.17 -0.05 7.40
C SER A 162 17.40 0.75 7.87
N GLY A 163 17.42 2.07 7.70
CA GLY A 163 18.62 2.91 7.87
C GLY A 163 18.59 3.87 9.05
N ALA A 164 18.47 3.37 10.28
CA ALA A 164 18.97 4.03 11.49
C ALA A 164 19.07 3.06 12.69
N ALA A 165 19.57 1.83 12.47
CA ALA A 165 20.13 1.07 13.58
C ALA A 165 21.58 1.54 13.76
N SER A 166 21.78 2.45 14.72
CA SER A 166 23.10 2.76 15.24
C SER A 166 23.65 1.49 15.91
N PHE A 167 24.40 0.69 15.16
CA PHE A 167 25.37 -0.23 15.75
C PHE A 167 26.48 0.61 16.37
N ARG A 168 26.35 0.88 17.68
CA ARG A 168 27.52 1.12 18.51
C ARG A 168 27.79 -0.15 19.31
N ASN A 169 28.86 -0.81 18.91
CA ASN A 169 29.58 -1.82 19.67
C ASN A 169 29.72 -1.39 21.12
N LEU A 170 29.33 -2.26 22.04
CA LEU A 170 29.94 -2.32 23.37
C LEU A 170 30.23 -3.79 23.66
N ILE A 171 31.39 -4.22 23.16
CA ILE A 171 32.23 -5.17 23.89
C ILE A 171 33.03 -4.29 24.85
N HIS A 172 32.77 -4.42 26.14
CA HIS A 172 33.76 -4.56 27.23
C HIS A 172 33.01 -4.77 28.55
#